data_AF-A0A3D5MRM0-F1
#
_entry.id   AF-A0A3D5MRM0-F1
#
_cell.length_a   1.000
_cell.length_b   1.000
_cell.length_c   1.000
_cell.angle_alpha   90.00
_cell.angle_beta   90.00
_cell.angle_gamma   90.00
#
_symmetry.space_group_name_H-M   'P 1'
#
loop_
_entity.id
_entity.type
_entity.pdbx_description
1 polymer ?
#
loop_
_entity_poly.entity_id
_entity_poly.type
_entity_poly.pdbx_seq_one_letter_code
_entity_poly.pdbx_strand_id
1 'polypeptide(L)'
;MNSDKVINIKNIIVWCSLLGSIIVRIILNIIFSAPTIASTSLALTGAVTLGPIGLLILKKSNVKLVMYGLCLSMMSYIVVMVVTNPILANYLIIFYVMFVTVLYEDMRAIILCGSGSTLFIVYFFIKYKDQLFDNVDTIQNLPFLTIYIILGSIMFMILSYLMKKNLSVYAVGIQKK
;
A
#
# COMPACT_ATOMS: atom_id res chain seq x y z
N MET A 1 -20.93 7.79 15.80
CA MET A 1 -20.71 6.85 14.67
C MET A 1 -19.80 5.72 15.16
N ASN A 2 -20.19 4.45 15.03
CA ASN A 2 -19.39 3.32 15.57
C ASN A 2 -18.04 3.25 14.82
N SER A 3 -16.93 3.47 15.53
CA SER A 3 -15.58 3.58 14.95
C SER A 3 -15.23 2.36 14.09
N ASP A 4 -15.63 1.16 14.52
CA ASP A 4 -15.36 -0.08 13.81
C ASP A 4 -16.13 -0.19 12.49
N LYS A 5 -17.32 0.41 12.40
CA LYS A 5 -18.11 0.42 11.15
C LYS A 5 -17.41 1.23 10.07
N VAL A 6 -16.81 2.36 10.44
CA VAL A 6 -16.04 3.23 9.53
C VAL A 6 -14.79 2.51 9.03
N ILE A 7 -14.03 1.92 9.94
CA ILE A 7 -12.80 1.17 9.57
C ILE A 7 -13.17 -0.01 8.67
N ASN A 8 -14.29 -0.69 8.91
CA ASN A 8 -14.69 -1.82 8.06
C ASN A 8 -15.06 -1.37 6.65
N ILE A 9 -15.71 -0.22 6.49
CA ILE A 9 -15.98 0.36 5.16
C ILE A 9 -14.66 0.69 4.46
N LYS A 10 -13.71 1.32 5.16
CA LYS A 10 -12.37 1.59 4.62
C LYS A 10 -11.66 0.30 4.19
N ASN A 11 -11.73 -0.76 5.00
CA ASN A 11 -11.18 -2.08 4.66
C ASN A 11 -11.81 -2.68 3.40
N ILE A 12 -13.13 -2.59 3.24
CA ILE A 12 -13.83 -3.06 2.03
C ILE A 12 -13.33 -2.30 0.80
N ILE A 13 -13.23 -0.97 0.90
CA ILE A 13 -12.74 -0.14 -0.21
C ILE A 13 -11.33 -0.56 -0.61
N VAL A 14 -10.41 -0.64 0.34
CA VAL A 14 -9.02 -1.04 0.10
C VAL A 14 -8.95 -2.46 -0.49
N TRP A 15 -9.68 -3.41 0.07
CA TRP A 15 -9.71 -4.80 -0.42
C TRP A 15 -10.22 -4.88 -1.87
N CYS A 16 -11.32 -4.19 -2.19
CA CYS A 16 -11.83 -4.10 -3.56
C CYS A 16 -10.84 -3.44 -4.52
N SER A 17 -10.19 -2.34 -4.10
CA SER A 17 -9.17 -1.66 -4.90
C SER A 17 -7.95 -2.56 -5.17
N LEU A 18 -7.49 -3.33 -4.18
CA LEU A 18 -6.38 -4.26 -4.35
C LEU A 18 -6.74 -5.42 -5.27
N LEU A 19 -7.93 -6.01 -5.11
CA LEU A 19 -8.40 -7.05 -6.03
C LEU A 19 -8.51 -6.53 -7.46
N GLY A 20 -9.12 -5.36 -7.65
CA GLY A 20 -9.21 -4.71 -8.95
C GLY A 20 -7.83 -4.46 -9.55
N SER A 21 -6.89 -3.96 -8.75
CA SER A 21 -5.50 -3.73 -9.18
C SER A 21 -4.81 -5.01 -9.63
N ILE A 22 -4.93 -6.11 -8.87
CA ILE A 22 -4.36 -7.41 -9.24
C ILE A 22 -4.95 -7.93 -10.55
N ILE A 23 -6.27 -7.88 -10.69
CA ILE A 23 -6.96 -8.34 -11.90
C ILE A 23 -6.50 -7.54 -13.11
N VAL A 24 -6.55 -6.21 -13.02
CA VAL A 24 -6.07 -5.32 -14.09
C VAL A 24 -4.62 -5.62 -14.42
N ARG A 25 -3.77 -5.83 -13.42
CA ARG A 25 -2.36 -6.09 -13.64
C ARG A 25 -2.08 -7.43 -14.31
N ILE A 26 -2.82 -8.49 -13.96
CA ILE A 26 -2.75 -9.78 -14.64
C ILE A 26 -3.17 -9.63 -16.11
N ILE A 27 -4.24 -8.89 -16.39
CA ILE A 27 -4.69 -8.60 -17.76
C ILE A 27 -3.60 -7.87 -18.54
N LEU A 28 -3.02 -6.81 -17.97
CA LEU A 28 -1.93 -6.07 -18.61
C LEU A 28 -0.71 -6.97 -18.86
N ASN A 29 -0.35 -7.83 -17.92
CA ASN A 29 0.75 -8.77 -18.10
C ASN A 29 0.50 -9.73 -19.29
N ILE A 30 -0.74 -10.16 -19.51
CA ILE A 30 -1.11 -11.01 -20.66
C ILE A 30 -1.00 -10.21 -21.97
N ILE A 31 -1.54 -8.99 -22.00
CA ILE A 31 -1.49 -8.10 -23.19
C ILE A 31 -0.05 -7.79 -23.60
N PHE A 32 0.80 -7.48 -22.62
CA PHE A 32 2.20 -7.08 -22.87
C PHE A 32 3.19 -8.24 -22.84
N SER A 33 2.72 -9.50 -22.84
CA SER A 33 3.58 -10.69 -22.82
C SER A 33 4.65 -10.66 -21.72
N ALA A 34 4.27 -10.19 -20.53
CA ALA A 34 5.14 -10.20 -19.37
C ALA A 34 5.43 -11.65 -18.91
N PRO A 35 6.53 -11.88 -18.15
CA PRO A 35 6.88 -13.22 -17.69
C PRO A 35 5.71 -13.92 -16.98
N THR A 36 5.39 -15.15 -17.39
CA THR A 36 4.25 -15.92 -16.84
C THR A 36 4.37 -16.13 -15.32
N ILE A 37 5.61 -16.19 -14.82
CA ILE A 37 5.90 -16.28 -13.40
C ILE A 37 5.42 -15.04 -12.62
N ALA A 38 5.42 -13.86 -13.23
CA ALA A 38 4.92 -12.64 -12.60
C ALA A 38 3.41 -12.72 -12.39
N SER A 39 2.64 -13.12 -13.41
CA SER A 39 1.17 -13.23 -13.28
C SER A 39 0.73 -14.35 -12.34
N THR A 40 1.38 -15.51 -12.41
CA THR A 40 1.03 -16.67 -11.57
C THR A 40 1.38 -16.44 -10.10
N SER A 41 2.57 -15.91 -9.81
CA SER A 41 2.96 -15.55 -8.44
C SER A 41 2.07 -14.45 -7.86
N LEU A 42 1.64 -13.49 -8.69
CA LEU A 42 0.71 -12.43 -8.28
C LEU A 42 -0.66 -12.96 -7.91
N ALA A 43 -1.23 -13.82 -8.76
CA ALA A 43 -2.52 -14.45 -8.52
C ALA A 43 -2.48 -15.31 -7.25
N LEU A 44 -1.42 -16.08 -7.05
CA LEU A 44 -1.25 -16.94 -5.88
C LEU A 44 -1.09 -16.13 -4.60
N THR A 45 -0.28 -15.06 -4.64
CA THR A 45 -0.11 -14.14 -3.49
C THR A 45 -1.42 -13.43 -3.15
N GLY A 46 -2.15 -12.96 -4.17
CA GLY A 46 -3.47 -12.36 -4.01
C GLY A 46 -4.46 -13.33 -3.36
N ALA A 47 -4.52 -14.59 -3.82
CA ALA A 47 -5.41 -15.60 -3.27
C ALA A 47 -5.08 -15.92 -1.80
N VAL A 48 -3.79 -16.11 -1.48
CA VAL A 48 -3.32 -16.45 -0.12
C VAL A 48 -3.49 -15.30 0.85
N THR A 49 -3.35 -14.05 0.42
CA THR A 49 -3.45 -12.88 1.31
C THR A 49 -4.86 -12.29 1.36
N LEU A 50 -5.44 -11.93 0.21
CA LEU A 50 -6.73 -11.26 0.14
C LEU A 50 -7.91 -12.20 0.35
N GLY A 51 -7.78 -13.50 0.07
CA GLY A 51 -8.83 -14.49 0.33
C GLY A 51 -9.21 -14.57 1.80
N PRO A 52 -8.28 -14.92 2.71
CA PRO A 52 -8.53 -14.94 4.14
C PRO A 52 -8.97 -13.58 4.70
N ILE A 53 -8.38 -12.48 4.22
CA ILE A 53 -8.77 -11.12 4.62
C ILE A 53 -10.22 -10.83 4.24
N GLY A 54 -10.65 -11.22 3.03
CA GLY A 54 -12.04 -11.08 2.59
C GLY A 54 -13.03 -11.80 3.51
N LEU A 55 -12.70 -13.01 3.95
CA LEU A 55 -13.51 -13.76 4.92
C LEU A 55 -13.60 -13.03 6.27
N LEU A 56 -12.50 -12.46 6.76
CA LEU A 56 -12.49 -11.68 8.00
C LEU A 56 -13.31 -10.39 7.90
N ILE A 57 -13.30 -9.72 6.75
CA ILE A 57 -14.14 -8.55 6.46
C ILE A 57 -15.62 -8.93 6.53
N LEU A 58 -16.02 -10.03 5.90
CA LEU A 58 -17.41 -10.51 5.91
C LEU A 58 -17.88 -10.88 7.33
N LYS A 59 -17.01 -11.51 8.11
CA LYS A 59 -17.28 -11.87 9.52
C LYS A 59 -17.30 -10.65 10.44
N LYS A 60 -16.90 -9.46 9.98
CA LYS A 60 -16.70 -8.23 10.77
C LYS A 60 -15.84 -8.47 12.02
N SER A 61 -14.93 -9.44 11.95
CA SER A 61 -14.10 -9.84 13.08
C SER A 61 -12.81 -9.00 13.10
N ASN A 62 -12.50 -8.40 14.25
CA ASN A 62 -11.26 -7.65 14.49
C ASN A 62 -10.87 -6.68 13.35
N VAL A 63 -11.71 -5.67 13.12
CA VAL A 63 -11.60 -4.73 11.99
C VAL A 63 -10.23 -4.02 11.91
N LYS A 64 -9.58 -3.76 13.05
CA LYS A 64 -8.22 -3.19 13.08
C LYS A 64 -7.15 -4.18 12.61
N LEU A 65 -7.29 -5.47 12.93
CA LEU A 65 -6.37 -6.51 12.47
C LEU A 65 -6.48 -6.69 10.96
N VAL A 66 -7.69 -6.60 10.41
CA VAL A 66 -7.93 -6.60 8.96
C VAL A 66 -7.21 -5.44 8.26
N MET A 67 -7.24 -4.23 8.83
CA MET A 67 -6.52 -3.07 8.30
C MET A 67 -5.01 -3.35 8.20
N TYR A 68 -4.38 -3.81 9.28
CA TYR A 68 -2.96 -4.16 9.25
C TYR A 68 -2.66 -5.33 8.30
N GLY A 69 -3.57 -6.31 8.22
CA GLY A 69 -3.47 -7.40 7.25
C GLY A 69 -3.45 -6.89 5.80
N LEU A 70 -4.30 -5.90 5.47
CA LEU A 70 -4.30 -5.27 4.15
C LEU A 70 -3.00 -4.51 3.89
N CYS A 71 -2.47 -3.77 4.86
CA CYS A 71 -1.16 -3.12 4.76
C CYS A 71 -0.04 -4.14 4.47
N LEU A 72 -0.01 -5.27 5.20
CA LEU A 72 0.97 -6.32 4.99
C LEU A 72 0.79 -7.02 3.63
N SER A 73 -0.45 -7.20 3.17
CA SER A 73 -0.73 -7.78 1.85
C SER A 73 -0.15 -6.90 0.72
N MET A 74 -0.25 -5.58 0.85
CA MET A 74 0.34 -4.63 -0.09
C MET A 74 1.87 -4.71 -0.10
N MET A 75 2.49 -4.90 1.06
CA MET A 75 3.93 -5.12 1.12
C MET A 75 4.35 -6.42 0.43
N SER A 76 3.61 -7.51 0.65
CA SER A 76 3.89 -8.78 -0.03
C SER A 76 3.76 -8.66 -1.55
N TYR A 77 2.77 -7.88 -2.02
CA TYR A 77 2.56 -7.58 -3.43
C TYR A 77 3.77 -6.86 -4.06
N ILE A 78 4.33 -5.86 -3.37
CA ILE A 78 5.56 -5.18 -3.82
C ILE A 78 6.68 -6.22 -4.02
N VAL A 79 6.91 -7.06 -3.01
CA VAL A 79 8.02 -8.03 -3.03
C VAL A 79 7.89 -8.97 -4.22
N VAL A 80 6.71 -9.56 -4.41
CA VAL A 80 6.47 -10.51 -5.49
C VAL A 80 6.66 -9.85 -6.86
N MET A 81 6.16 -8.63 -7.03
CA MET A 81 6.25 -7.92 -8.31
C MET A 81 7.67 -7.54 -8.69
N VAL A 82 8.43 -6.98 -7.74
CA VAL A 82 9.81 -6.56 -8.02
C VAL A 82 10.72 -7.77 -8.20
N VAL A 83 10.52 -8.86 -7.45
CA VAL A 83 11.35 -10.07 -7.57
C VAL A 83 11.07 -10.83 -8.86
N THR A 84 9.82 -10.92 -9.29
CA THR A 84 9.46 -11.69 -10.50
C THR A 84 9.70 -10.92 -11.80
N ASN A 85 9.60 -9.59 -11.76
CA ASN A 85 9.88 -8.75 -12.92
C ASN A 85 10.41 -7.37 -12.47
N PRO A 86 11.74 -7.21 -12.32
CA PRO A 86 12.36 -5.99 -11.80
C PRO A 86 12.41 -4.88 -12.86
N ILE A 87 11.25 -4.29 -13.15
CA ILE A 87 11.09 -3.11 -14.01
C ILE A 87 10.73 -1.88 -13.18
N LEU A 88 11.07 -0.69 -13.69
CA LEU A 88 10.81 0.59 -13.02
C LEU A 88 9.33 0.73 -12.62
N ALA A 89 8.40 0.31 -13.48
CA ALA A 89 6.97 0.36 -13.18
C ALA A 89 6.57 -0.46 -11.94
N ASN A 90 7.20 -1.63 -11.71
CA ASN A 90 6.96 -2.45 -10.52
C ASN A 90 7.61 -1.83 -9.29
N TYR A 91 8.75 -1.20 -9.46
CA TYR A 91 9.44 -0.49 -8.40
C TYR A 91 8.64 0.73 -7.90
N LEU A 92 7.94 1.44 -8.79
CA LEU A 92 7.09 2.58 -8.41
C LEU A 92 5.85 2.19 -7.59
N ILE A 93 5.46 0.91 -7.56
CA ILE A 93 4.36 0.41 -6.70
C ILE A 93 4.66 0.66 -5.22
N ILE A 94 5.94 0.77 -4.83
CA ILE A 94 6.35 1.13 -3.47
C ILE A 94 5.71 2.45 -3.02
N PHE A 95 5.58 3.42 -3.93
CA PHE A 95 4.91 4.70 -3.66
C PHE A 95 3.38 4.55 -3.62
N TYR A 96 2.82 3.69 -4.47
CA TYR A 96 1.38 3.43 -4.52
C TYR A 96 0.83 2.98 -3.16
N VAL A 97 1.56 2.14 -2.44
CA VAL A 97 1.15 1.66 -1.10
C VAL A 97 0.97 2.81 -0.11
N MET A 98 1.76 3.88 -0.21
CA MET A 98 1.58 5.04 0.66
C MET A 98 0.24 5.73 0.40
N PHE A 99 -0.17 5.89 -0.86
CA PHE A 99 -1.45 6.52 -1.21
C PHE A 99 -2.65 5.71 -0.69
N VAL A 100 -2.60 4.39 -0.80
CA VAL A 100 -3.68 3.53 -0.28
C VAL A 100 -3.74 3.60 1.25
N THR A 101 -2.59 3.72 1.92
CA THR A 101 -2.52 3.77 3.38
C THR A 101 -3.13 5.05 3.97
N VAL A 102 -3.09 6.16 3.23
CA VAL A 102 -3.74 7.42 3.63
C VAL A 102 -5.24 7.26 3.83
N LEU A 103 -5.89 6.37 3.08
CA LEU A 103 -7.34 6.15 3.18
C LEU A 103 -7.75 5.73 4.60
N TYR A 104 -6.85 5.07 5.34
CA TYR A 104 -7.09 4.70 6.72
C TYR A 104 -7.09 5.89 7.69
N GLU A 105 -6.38 6.98 7.35
CA GLU A 105 -6.15 8.14 8.22
C GLU A 105 -5.60 7.75 9.60
N ASP A 106 -4.91 6.60 9.66
CA ASP A 106 -4.36 6.05 10.88
C ASP A 106 -2.83 6.18 10.85
N MET A 107 -2.28 6.91 11.83
CA MET A 107 -0.83 7.15 11.89
C MET A 107 -0.02 5.87 12.01
N ARG A 108 -0.54 4.83 12.68
CA ARG A 108 0.20 3.58 12.87
C ARG A 108 0.30 2.81 11.56
N ALA A 109 -0.79 2.79 10.79
CA ALA A 109 -0.78 2.21 9.44
C ALA A 109 0.20 2.97 8.54
N ILE A 110 0.22 4.31 8.59
CA ILE A 110 1.14 5.15 7.81
C ILE A 110 2.60 4.89 8.20
N ILE A 111 2.92 4.80 9.49
CA ILE A 111 4.28 4.49 9.95
C ILE A 111 4.70 3.10 9.49
N LEU A 112 3.81 2.10 9.60
CA LEU A 112 4.07 0.75 9.14
C LEU A 112 4.40 0.74 7.63
N CYS A 113 3.51 1.27 6.79
CA CYS A 113 3.70 1.29 5.34
C CYS A 113 4.86 2.19 4.91
N GLY A 114 5.02 3.36 5.52
CA GLY A 114 6.11 4.29 5.21
C GLY A 114 7.48 3.68 5.51
N SER A 115 7.66 3.12 6.71
CA SER A 115 8.93 2.45 7.07
C SER A 115 9.21 1.23 6.20
N GLY A 116 8.20 0.40 5.91
CA GLY A 116 8.34 -0.74 5.00
C GLY A 116 8.69 -0.32 3.57
N SER A 117 8.03 0.72 3.04
CA SER A 117 8.34 1.27 1.72
C SER A 117 9.75 1.86 1.65
N THR A 118 10.22 2.54 2.70
CA THR A 118 11.61 3.01 2.80
C THR A 118 12.60 1.84 2.80
N LEU A 119 12.34 0.78 3.56
CA LEU A 119 13.21 -0.40 3.57
C LEU A 119 13.24 -1.09 2.20
N PHE A 120 12.08 -1.24 1.55
CA PHE A 120 11.98 -1.86 0.24
C PHE A 120 12.66 -1.04 -0.85
N ILE A 121 12.55 0.29 -0.83
CA ILE A 121 13.22 1.10 -1.85
C ILE A 121 14.73 0.95 -1.78
N VAL A 122 15.30 0.98 -0.58
CA VAL A 122 16.74 0.77 -0.37
C VAL A 122 17.15 -0.65 -0.76
N TYR A 123 16.42 -1.66 -0.27
CA TYR A 123 16.74 -3.06 -0.54
C TYR A 123 16.70 -3.41 -2.03
N PHE A 124 15.61 -3.05 -2.73
CA PHE A 124 15.45 -3.37 -4.15
C PHE A 124 16.36 -2.54 -5.04
N PHE A 125 16.69 -1.31 -4.65
CA PHE A 125 17.72 -0.56 -5.35
C PHE A 125 19.06 -1.27 -5.30
N ILE A 126 19.55 -1.66 -4.11
CA ILE A 126 20.85 -2.33 -3.99
C ILE A 126 20.90 -3.62 -4.81
N LYS A 127 19.80 -4.38 -4.82
CA LYS A 127 19.73 -5.68 -5.47
C LYS A 127 19.51 -5.63 -6.99
N TYR A 128 18.71 -4.69 -7.47
CA TYR A 128 18.25 -4.65 -8.86
C TYR A 128 18.57 -3.33 -9.58
N LYS A 129 19.46 -2.47 -9.04
CA LYS A 129 19.81 -1.17 -9.64
C LYS A 129 20.16 -1.24 -11.13
N ASP A 130 20.93 -2.25 -11.52
CA ASP A 130 21.43 -2.38 -12.89
C ASP A 130 20.30 -2.75 -13.87
N GLN A 131 19.26 -3.42 -13.39
CA GLN A 131 18.07 -3.77 -14.17
C GLN A 131 17.01 -2.65 -14.15
N LEU A 132 16.92 -1.92 -13.04
CA LEU A 132 15.90 -0.89 -12.81
C LEU A 132 16.26 0.47 -13.41
N PHE A 133 17.54 0.81 -13.45
CA PHE A 133 18.05 2.14 -13.82
C PHE A 133 19.13 2.07 -14.90
N ASP A 134 19.05 1.06 -15.76
CA ASP A 134 19.97 0.90 -16.87
C ASP A 134 20.03 2.20 -17.69
N ASN A 135 21.22 2.82 -17.79
CA ASN A 135 21.49 4.13 -18.41
C ASN A 135 21.03 5.41 -17.66
N VAL A 136 20.79 5.37 -16.35
CA VAL A 136 20.48 6.58 -15.55
C VAL A 136 21.48 6.72 -14.39
N ASP A 137 21.99 7.94 -14.16
CA ASP A 137 22.90 8.27 -13.05
C ASP A 137 22.32 7.82 -11.70
N THR A 138 22.79 6.66 -11.26
CA THR A 138 22.11 5.84 -10.25
C THR A 138 22.35 6.40 -8.84
N ILE A 139 23.46 7.12 -8.65
CA ILE A 139 23.92 7.60 -7.33
C ILE A 139 22.97 8.69 -6.76
N GLN A 140 22.38 9.54 -7.61
CA GLN A 140 21.51 10.63 -7.15
C GLN A 140 20.04 10.20 -6.98
N ASN A 141 19.60 9.19 -7.72
CA ASN A 141 18.20 8.78 -7.75
C ASN A 141 17.75 8.08 -6.46
N LEU A 142 18.60 7.28 -5.81
CA LEU A 142 18.23 6.59 -4.58
C LEU A 142 17.94 7.56 -3.41
N PRO A 143 18.83 8.52 -3.07
CA PRO A 143 18.53 9.50 -2.03
C PRO A 143 17.26 10.28 -2.31
N PHE A 144 17.05 10.69 -3.57
CA PHE A 144 15.86 11.42 -3.99
C PHE A 144 14.58 10.61 -3.74
N LEU A 145 14.51 9.37 -4.23
CA LEU A 145 13.34 8.50 -4.06
C LEU A 145 13.06 8.17 -2.59
N THR A 146 14.12 7.97 -1.80
CA THR A 146 14.02 7.69 -0.36
C THR A 146 13.46 8.89 0.40
N ILE A 147 13.98 10.10 0.11
CA ILE A 147 13.49 11.34 0.72
C ILE A 147 12.01 11.57 0.38
N TYR A 148 11.58 11.28 -0.84
CA TYR A 148 10.17 11.43 -1.24
C TYR A 148 9.22 10.50 -0.46
N ILE A 149 9.64 9.27 -0.17
CA ILE A 149 8.87 8.37 0.70
C ILE A 149 8.77 8.94 2.12
N ILE A 150 9.88 9.44 2.66
CA ILE A 150 9.93 10.01 4.02
C ILE A 150 9.04 11.25 4.11
N LEU A 151 9.21 12.20 3.18
CA LEU A 151 8.42 13.43 3.12
C LEU A 151 6.93 13.13 2.91
N GLY A 152 6.60 12.20 2.00
CA GLY A 152 5.23 11.77 1.78
C GLY A 152 4.61 11.14 3.03
N SER A 153 5.37 10.29 3.75
CA SER A 153 4.93 9.71 5.02
C SER A 153 4.67 10.79 6.08
N ILE A 154 5.55 11.79 6.20
CA ILE A 154 5.36 12.93 7.12
C ILE A 154 4.10 13.72 6.75
N MET A 155 3.93 14.05 5.46
CA MET A 155 2.76 14.76 4.96
C MET A 155 1.46 14.00 5.29
N PHE A 156 1.44 12.69 5.09
CA PHE A 156 0.28 11.85 5.39
C PHE A 156 -0.01 11.72 6.89
N MET A 157 1.03 11.71 7.74
CA MET A 157 0.86 11.79 9.20
C MET A 157 0.23 13.12 9.63
N ILE A 158 0.70 14.25 9.07
CA ILE A 158 0.13 15.58 9.33
C ILE A 158 -1.33 15.63 8.88
N LEU A 159 -1.64 15.13 7.68
CA LEU A 159 -3.01 15.07 7.18
C LEU A 159 -3.92 14.27 8.11
N SER A 160 -3.47 13.09 8.54
CA SER A 160 -4.22 12.23 9.47
C SER A 160 -4.45 12.91 10.82
N TYR A 161 -3.45 13.66 11.31
CA TYR A 161 -3.58 14.47 12.53
C TYR A 161 -4.66 15.54 12.39
N LEU A 162 -4.63 16.32 11.30
CA LEU A 162 -5.58 17.40 11.04
C LEU A 162 -7.01 16.88 10.89
N MET A 163 -7.21 15.77 10.17
CA MET A 163 -8.54 15.18 10.00
C MET A 163 -9.14 14.72 11.34
N LYS A 164 -8.32 14.08 12.19
CA LYS A 164 -8.75 13.67 13.53
C LYS A 164 -9.10 14.87 14.43
N LYS A 165 -8.32 15.95 14.34
CA LYS A 165 -8.58 17.20 15.07
C LYS A 165 -9.89 17.85 14.61
N ASN A 166 -10.14 17.96 13.30
CA ASN A 166 -11.35 18.58 12.78
C ASN A 166 -12.62 17.83 13.20
N LEU A 167 -12.60 16.49 13.17
CA LEU A 167 -13.71 15.66 13.66
C LEU A 167 -14.04 15.93 15.14
N SER A 168 -13.02 16.19 15.98
CA SER A 168 -13.24 16.52 17.40
C SER A 168 -13.90 17.88 17.60
N VAL A 169 -13.57 18.87 16.76
CA VAL A 169 -14.13 20.22 16.85
C VAL A 169 -15.62 20.22 16.47
N TYR A 170 -15.99 19.51 15.40
CA TYR A 170 -17.40 19.40 14.99
C TYR A 170 -18.24 18.60 16.00
N ALA A 171 -17.67 17.56 16.64
CA ALA A 171 -18.37 16.82 17.68
C ALA A 171 -18.70 17.68 18.91
N VAL A 172 -17.81 18.60 19.29
CA VAL A 172 -18.02 19.55 20.41
C VAL A 172 -19.00 20.66 20.03
N GLY A 173 -18.99 21.11 18.77
CA GLY A 173 -19.93 22.14 18.29
C GLY A 173 -21.39 21.69 18.24
N ILE A 174 -21.65 20.40 18.04
CA ILE A 174 -23.01 19.82 18.03
C ILE A 174 -23.57 19.66 19.45
N GLN A 175 -22.74 19.48 20.48
CA GLN A 175 -23.22 19.37 21.87
C GLN A 175 -23.55 20.71 22.53
N LYS A 176 -23.26 21.83 21.87
CA LYS A 176 -23.57 23.19 22.35
C LYS A 176 -24.81 23.81 21.68
N LYS A 177 -25.57 23.05 20.90
CA LYS A 177 -26.89 23.42 20.38
C LYS A 177 -27.94 22.47 20.92
#